data_AF-A0A1Y2BWI0-F1
#
_entry.id   AF-A0A1Y2BWI0-F1
#
_cell.length_a   1.000
_cell.length_b   1.000
_cell.length_c   1.000
_cell.angle_alpha   90.00
_cell.angle_beta   90.00
_cell.angle_gamma   90.00
#
_symmetry.space_group_name_H-M   'P 1'
#
loop_
_entity.id
_entity.type
_entity.pdbx_description
1 polymer ?
#
loop_
_entity_poly.entity_id
_entity_poly.type
_entity_poly.pdbx_seq_one_letter_code
_entity_poly.pdbx_strand_id
1 'polypeptide(L)'
;MPTAFQLIEFDIMICLLIVTVMELVFLIYFIVVEETFKRGHLLTCREISTPFNLALIVIGVSLSALTFLELCIIRFEDAFNAIVVAQNLLTSTIQIGYIFYSYERAKGIIELIFPFATNWLHMFVSIAPFFLYLEAIPDIMILASGDAPRLDKIGHIMAIIGGTIGVSLDVLFLFSFMRFLWLTRQVKTPDNRFQIISQYGIASSVFIVLALALFAVFSSVHAHWFLGVAICFSIAFLVLILMKVSLHYDKMFRMRNTTVSVLQQVTKRSTQATEIHRTTVTQ
;
A
#
# COMPACT_ATOMS: atom_id res chain seq x y z
N MET A 1 36.99 -13.21 -1.58
CA MET A 1 37.08 -11.74 -1.67
C MET A 1 35.83 -11.26 -2.40
N PRO A 2 35.09 -10.29 -1.86
CA PRO A 2 33.89 -9.78 -2.52
C PRO A 2 34.25 -9.17 -3.88
N THR A 3 33.40 -9.37 -4.87
CA THR A 3 33.56 -8.73 -6.19
C THR A 3 33.26 -7.23 -6.05
N ALA A 4 33.82 -6.39 -6.94
CA ALA A 4 33.51 -4.95 -6.96
C ALA A 4 31.99 -4.70 -7.08
N PHE A 5 31.28 -5.59 -7.78
CA PHE A 5 29.84 -5.52 -7.91
C PHE A 5 29.11 -5.77 -6.58
N GLN A 6 29.51 -6.79 -5.81
CA GLN A 6 28.91 -7.07 -4.49
C GLN A 6 29.08 -5.90 -3.50
N LEU A 7 30.18 -5.16 -3.59
CA LEU A 7 30.39 -3.95 -2.79
C LEU A 7 29.40 -2.85 -3.19
N ILE A 8 29.20 -2.62 -4.49
CA ILE A 8 28.22 -1.65 -4.99
C ILE A 8 26.79 -2.05 -4.59
N GLU A 9 26.44 -3.33 -4.74
CA GLU A 9 25.14 -3.86 -4.33
C GLU A 9 24.89 -3.65 -2.84
N PHE A 10 25.88 -3.94 -2.00
CA PHE A 10 25.81 -3.71 -0.56
C PHE A 10 25.57 -2.23 -0.22
N ASP A 11 26.31 -1.31 -0.85
CA ASP A 11 26.16 0.14 -0.65
C ASP A 11 24.76 0.63 -1.07
N ILE A 12 24.25 0.14 -2.20
CA ILE A 12 22.90 0.49 -2.67
C ILE A 12 21.84 -0.06 -1.71
N MET A 13 22.01 -1.29 -1.21
CA MET A 13 21.09 -1.90 -0.25
C MET A 13 21.07 -1.17 1.09
N ILE A 14 22.21 -0.64 1.56
CA ILE A 14 22.25 0.26 2.73
C ILE A 14 21.45 1.53 2.47
N CYS A 15 21.67 2.18 1.32
CA CYS A 15 20.93 3.38 0.96
C CYS A 15 19.42 3.10 0.91
N LEU A 16 19.02 1.97 0.33
CA LEU A 16 17.62 1.55 0.24
C LEU A 16 17.01 1.25 1.61
N LEU A 17 17.75 0.60 2.51
CA LEU A 17 17.31 0.39 3.90
C LEU A 17 17.09 1.74 4.60
N ILE A 18 18.02 2.70 4.46
CA ILE A 18 17.88 4.03 5.05
C ILE A 18 16.63 4.73 4.50
N VAL A 19 16.42 4.70 3.18
CA VAL A 19 15.24 5.29 2.53
C VAL A 19 13.94 4.67 3.04
N THR A 20 13.83 3.33 3.06
CA THR A 20 12.62 2.64 3.52
C THR A 20 12.32 2.88 5.01
N VAL A 21 13.36 2.96 5.85
CA VAL A 21 13.20 3.31 7.27
C VAL A 21 12.74 4.77 7.42
N MET A 22 13.30 5.71 6.65
CA MET A 22 12.84 7.10 6.64
C MET A 22 11.39 7.22 6.18
N GLU A 23 10.98 6.47 5.14
CA GLU A 23 9.59 6.40 4.67
C GLU A 23 8.64 5.88 5.77
N LEU A 24 9.04 4.83 6.48
CA LEU A 24 8.27 4.28 7.61
C LEU A 24 8.16 5.28 8.76
N VAL A 25 9.25 5.95 9.14
CA VAL A 25 9.25 6.99 10.18
C VAL A 25 8.35 8.15 9.76
N PHE A 26 8.44 8.60 8.51
CA PHE A 26 7.57 9.64 7.96
C PHE A 26 6.09 9.22 8.00
N LEU A 27 5.77 7.99 7.62
CA LEU A 27 4.41 7.45 7.70
C LEU A 27 3.87 7.45 9.13
N ILE A 28 4.66 6.98 10.10
CA ILE A 28 4.28 6.96 11.52
C ILE A 28 4.07 8.39 12.02
N TYR A 29 5.00 9.29 11.72
CA TYR A 29 4.88 10.72 12.03
C TYR A 29 3.58 11.29 11.46
N PHE A 30 3.29 11.03 10.18
CA PHE A 30 2.10 11.51 9.51
C PHE A 30 0.81 11.02 10.18
N ILE A 31 0.74 9.73 10.54
CA ILE A 31 -0.43 9.15 11.22
C ILE A 31 -0.62 9.77 12.61
N VAL A 32 0.44 9.84 13.40
CA VAL A 32 0.35 10.30 14.80
C VAL A 32 0.10 11.80 14.86
N VAL A 33 0.86 12.59 14.10
CA VAL A 33 0.86 14.05 14.20
C VAL A 33 -0.19 14.69 13.30
N GLU A 34 -0.16 14.42 11.99
CA GLU A 34 -1.07 15.07 11.04
C GLU A 34 -2.49 14.52 11.14
N GLU A 35 -2.64 13.19 11.26
CA GLU A 35 -3.98 12.57 11.27
C GLU A 35 -4.64 12.58 12.64
N THR A 36 -3.90 12.29 13.72
CA THR A 36 -4.49 12.14 15.05
C THR A 36 -4.41 13.42 15.87
N PHE A 37 -3.20 13.94 16.11
CA PHE A 37 -2.98 15.08 17.00
C PHE A 37 -3.60 16.39 16.50
N LYS A 38 -3.34 16.77 15.23
CA LYS A 38 -3.86 18.04 14.68
C LYS A 38 -5.38 18.09 14.52
N ARG A 39 -6.06 16.95 14.51
CA ARG A 39 -7.54 16.89 14.48
C ARG A 39 -8.18 17.08 15.86
N GLY A 40 -7.37 17.17 16.93
CA GLY A 40 -7.88 17.30 18.30
C GLY A 40 -8.56 16.02 18.81
N HIS A 41 -8.37 14.88 18.14
CA HIS A 41 -8.82 13.60 18.67
C HIS A 41 -7.90 13.14 19.79
N LEU A 42 -8.46 12.54 20.83
CA LEU A 42 -7.68 11.83 21.83
C LEU A 42 -6.91 10.69 21.13
N LEU A 43 -5.62 10.56 21.44
CA LEU A 43 -4.74 9.50 20.95
C LEU A 43 -5.24 8.14 21.46
N THR A 44 -6.21 7.56 20.75
CA THR A 44 -6.66 6.20 21.01
C THR A 44 -6.03 5.27 19.98
N CYS A 45 -5.57 4.10 20.41
CA CYS A 45 -4.97 3.10 19.51
C CYS A 45 -5.91 2.73 18.35
N ARG A 46 -7.22 2.87 18.55
CA ARG A 46 -8.25 2.61 17.55
C ARG A 46 -8.19 3.60 16.36
N GLU A 47 -7.88 4.87 16.61
CA GLU A 47 -7.77 5.88 15.54
C GLU A 47 -6.49 5.72 14.72
N ILE A 48 -5.39 5.32 15.37
CA ILE A 48 -4.11 5.04 14.69
C ILE A 48 -4.23 3.78 13.83
N SER A 49 -4.94 2.76 14.32
CA SER A 49 -5.04 1.42 13.73
C SER A 49 -6.20 1.28 12.74
N THR A 50 -6.42 2.27 11.88
CA THR A 50 -7.33 2.04 10.74
C THR A 50 -6.75 0.93 9.86
N PRO A 51 -7.57 0.11 9.18
CA PRO A 51 -7.08 -0.98 8.33
C PRO A 51 -6.05 -0.52 7.29
N PHE A 52 -6.28 0.67 6.73
CA PHE A 52 -5.38 1.31 5.78
C PHE A 52 -4.03 1.69 6.38
N ASN A 53 -4.03 2.21 7.62
CA ASN A 53 -2.81 2.57 8.34
C ASN A 53 -2.01 1.33 8.73
N LEU A 54 -2.70 0.31 9.24
CA LEU A 54 -2.11 -0.95 9.65
C LEU A 54 -1.46 -1.65 8.44
N ALA A 55 -2.15 -1.72 7.30
CA ALA A 55 -1.60 -2.32 6.08
C ALA A 55 -0.31 -1.63 5.64
N LEU A 56 -0.26 -0.29 5.63
CA LEU A 56 0.95 0.45 5.26
C LEU A 56 2.09 0.26 6.27
N ILE A 57 1.80 0.24 7.58
CA ILE A 57 2.82 -0.02 8.60
C ILE A 57 3.39 -1.42 8.43
N VAL A 58 2.53 -2.42 8.22
CA VAL A 58 2.93 -3.81 7.98
C VAL A 58 3.81 -3.93 6.74
N ILE A 59 3.43 -3.30 5.62
CA ILE A 59 4.25 -3.26 4.40
C ILE A 59 5.60 -2.61 4.70
N GLY A 60 5.62 -1.44 5.32
CA GLY A 60 6.87 -0.69 5.59
C GLY A 60 7.82 -1.43 6.53
N VAL A 61 7.31 -1.98 7.64
CA VAL A 61 8.10 -2.80 8.57
C VAL A 61 8.64 -4.04 7.86
N SER A 62 7.80 -4.71 7.07
CA SER A 62 8.22 -5.92 6.35
C SER A 62 9.28 -5.61 5.29
N LEU A 63 9.16 -4.50 4.57
CA LEU A 63 10.12 -4.07 3.56
C LEU A 63 11.46 -3.64 4.18
N SER A 64 11.44 -2.91 5.30
CA SER A 64 12.67 -2.58 6.04
C SER A 64 13.35 -3.83 6.60
N ALA A 65 12.59 -4.79 7.14
CA ALA A 65 13.13 -6.07 7.59
C ALA A 65 13.70 -6.88 6.41
N LEU A 66 13.01 -6.90 5.28
CA LEU A 66 13.41 -7.63 4.07
C LEU A 66 14.75 -7.10 3.52
N THR A 67 14.89 -5.78 3.42
CA THR A 67 16.14 -5.12 2.99
C THR A 67 17.28 -5.33 3.98
N PHE A 68 16.99 -5.34 5.29
CA PHE A 68 17.97 -5.68 6.33
C PHE A 68 18.46 -7.14 6.24
N LEU A 69 17.54 -8.08 6.05
CA LEU A 69 17.88 -9.50 5.90
C LEU A 69 18.76 -9.76 4.67
N GLU A 70 18.54 -9.04 3.57
CA GLU A 70 19.41 -9.13 2.40
C GLU A 70 20.84 -8.66 2.70
N LEU A 71 20.99 -7.55 3.44
CA LEU A 71 22.31 -7.11 3.91
C LEU A 71 22.97 -8.17 4.78
N CYS A 72 22.20 -8.90 5.58
CA CYS A 72 22.72 -10.03 6.36
C CYS A 72 23.18 -11.17 5.45
N ILE A 73 22.45 -11.53 4.38
CA ILE A 73 22.89 -12.55 3.41
C ILE A 73 24.21 -12.16 2.74
N ILE A 74 24.31 -10.91 2.27
CA ILE A 74 25.53 -10.41 1.61
C ILE A 74 26.74 -10.47 2.56
N ARG A 75 26.52 -10.31 3.88
CA ARG A 75 27.59 -10.22 4.88
C ARG A 75 27.92 -11.53 5.59
N PHE A 76 26.93 -12.39 5.81
CA PHE A 76 26.99 -13.59 6.65
C PHE A 76 26.48 -14.81 5.89
N GLU A 77 27.41 -15.63 5.38
CA GLU A 77 27.08 -16.82 4.56
C GLU A 77 26.48 -17.97 5.40
N ASP A 78 26.76 -18.04 6.70
CA ASP A 78 26.48 -19.22 7.55
C ASP A 78 24.98 -19.43 7.90
N ALA A 79 24.12 -18.44 7.69
CA ALA A 79 22.69 -18.48 8.06
C ALA A 79 21.73 -18.38 6.87
N PHE A 80 22.23 -18.61 5.65
CA PHE A 80 21.51 -18.37 4.39
C PHE A 80 20.09 -18.95 4.37
N ASN A 81 19.93 -20.25 4.68
CA ASN A 81 18.62 -20.93 4.59
C ASN A 81 17.55 -20.33 5.51
N ALA A 82 17.91 -19.99 6.75
CA ALA A 82 16.96 -19.39 7.70
C ALA A 82 16.57 -17.97 7.28
N ILE A 83 17.51 -17.22 6.71
CA ILE A 83 17.25 -15.87 6.22
C ILE A 83 16.32 -15.91 5.00
N VAL A 84 16.54 -16.83 4.06
CA VAL A 84 15.68 -17.01 2.87
C VAL A 84 14.23 -17.31 3.28
N VAL A 85 14.02 -18.22 4.23
CA VAL A 85 12.67 -18.49 4.78
C VAL A 85 12.02 -17.22 5.33
N ALA A 86 12.78 -16.45 6.10
CA ALA A 86 12.28 -15.19 6.66
C ALA A 86 11.98 -14.15 5.57
N GLN A 87 12.79 -14.07 4.51
CA GLN A 87 12.54 -13.20 3.36
C GLN A 87 11.26 -13.57 2.62
N ASN A 88 10.99 -14.87 2.42
CA ASN A 88 9.78 -15.31 1.75
C ASN A 88 8.54 -15.00 2.60
N LEU A 89 8.59 -15.22 3.92
CA LEU A 89 7.51 -14.81 4.83
C LEU A 89 7.25 -13.29 4.81
N LEU A 90 8.31 -12.48 4.80
CA LEU A 90 8.19 -11.02 4.71
C LEU A 90 7.63 -10.58 3.35
N THR A 91 8.05 -11.23 2.27
CA THR A 91 7.53 -10.99 0.92
C THR A 91 6.04 -11.32 0.84
N SER A 92 5.60 -12.46 1.36
CA SER A 92 4.17 -12.79 1.46
C SER A 92 3.43 -11.74 2.26
N THR A 93 4.01 -11.28 3.37
CA THR A 93 3.41 -10.27 4.25
C THR A 93 3.24 -8.93 3.53
N ILE A 94 4.22 -8.52 2.71
CA ILE A 94 4.12 -7.33 1.84
C ILE A 94 2.99 -7.51 0.83
N GLN A 95 2.92 -8.65 0.13
CA GLN A 95 1.87 -8.92 -0.86
C GLN A 95 0.47 -8.90 -0.22
N ILE A 96 0.32 -9.53 0.96
CA ILE A 96 -0.92 -9.55 1.73
C ILE A 96 -1.32 -8.12 2.13
N GLY A 97 -0.39 -7.38 2.74
CA GLY A 97 -0.62 -5.99 3.13
C GLY A 97 -1.05 -5.14 1.94
N TYR A 98 -0.41 -5.35 0.79
CA TYR A 98 -0.73 -4.67 -0.46
C TYR A 98 -2.14 -5.01 -0.98
N ILE A 99 -2.53 -6.29 -0.99
CA ILE A 99 -3.88 -6.73 -1.39
C ILE A 99 -4.93 -6.12 -0.47
N PHE A 100 -4.75 -6.18 0.84
CA PHE A 100 -5.67 -5.57 1.80
C PHE A 100 -5.80 -4.06 1.57
N TYR A 101 -4.67 -3.38 1.38
CA TYR A 101 -4.63 -1.96 1.10
C TYR A 101 -5.39 -1.60 -0.19
N SER A 102 -5.10 -2.31 -1.28
CA SER A 102 -5.74 -2.11 -2.58
C SER A 102 -7.25 -2.39 -2.53
N TYR A 103 -7.67 -3.42 -1.78
CA TYR A 103 -9.07 -3.74 -1.55
C TYR A 103 -9.80 -2.66 -0.75
N GLU A 104 -9.28 -2.26 0.42
CA GLU A 104 -9.90 -1.24 1.27
C GLU A 104 -10.08 0.09 0.52
N ARG A 105 -9.13 0.41 -0.36
CA ARG A 105 -9.21 1.58 -1.25
C ARG A 105 -10.31 1.45 -2.31
N ALA A 106 -10.49 0.26 -2.89
CA ALA A 106 -11.41 0.03 -4.01
C ALA A 106 -12.82 -0.38 -3.57
N LYS A 107 -13.00 -0.85 -2.33
CA LYS A 107 -14.23 -1.47 -1.81
C LYS A 107 -15.48 -0.64 -2.09
N GLY A 108 -15.48 0.65 -1.75
CA GLY A 108 -16.65 1.51 -1.96
C GLY A 108 -17.04 1.71 -3.43
N ILE A 109 -16.07 1.62 -4.35
CA ILE A 109 -16.32 1.72 -5.80
C ILE A 109 -16.81 0.38 -6.36
N ILE A 110 -16.23 -0.71 -5.89
CA ILE A 110 -16.63 -2.07 -6.26
C ILE A 110 -18.08 -2.31 -5.83
N GLU A 111 -18.45 -1.91 -4.61
CA GLU A 111 -19.83 -1.97 -4.10
C GLU A 111 -20.82 -1.23 -4.99
N LEU A 112 -20.40 -0.10 -5.56
CA LEU A 112 -21.25 0.71 -6.43
C LEU A 112 -21.37 0.15 -7.85
N ILE A 113 -20.29 -0.40 -8.42
CA ILE A 113 -20.22 -0.83 -9.83
C ILE A 113 -20.55 -2.30 -10.01
N PHE A 114 -20.09 -3.14 -9.10
CA PHE A 114 -20.19 -4.59 -9.15
C PHE A 114 -20.70 -5.16 -7.81
N PRO A 115 -21.93 -4.81 -7.38
CA PRO A 115 -22.46 -5.23 -6.08
C PRO A 115 -22.50 -6.77 -5.90
N PHE A 116 -22.66 -7.51 -7.00
CA PHE A 116 -22.62 -8.98 -6.97
C PHE A 116 -21.23 -9.55 -6.68
N ALA A 117 -20.17 -8.82 -7.03
CA ALA A 117 -18.78 -9.27 -6.85
C ALA A 117 -18.23 -8.93 -5.46
N THR A 118 -18.84 -7.97 -4.74
CA THR A 118 -18.34 -7.50 -3.43
C THR A 118 -18.16 -8.63 -2.43
N ASN A 119 -19.17 -9.50 -2.26
CA ASN A 119 -19.09 -10.59 -1.29
C ASN A 119 -18.00 -11.60 -1.66
N TRP A 120 -17.88 -11.91 -2.95
CA TRP A 120 -16.84 -12.81 -3.45
C TRP A 120 -15.45 -12.21 -3.28
N LEU A 121 -15.26 -10.93 -3.60
CA LEU A 121 -13.99 -10.22 -3.41
C LEU A 121 -13.60 -10.10 -1.95
N HIS A 122 -14.54 -9.79 -1.07
CA HIS A 122 -14.30 -9.75 0.37
C HIS A 122 -13.83 -11.11 0.89
N MET A 123 -14.52 -12.18 0.49
CA MET A 123 -14.13 -13.55 0.83
C MET A 123 -12.75 -13.90 0.29
N PHE A 124 -12.48 -13.56 -0.98
CA PHE A 124 -11.18 -13.79 -1.61
C PHE A 124 -10.05 -13.09 -0.87
N VAL A 125 -10.20 -11.79 -0.57
CA VAL A 125 -9.20 -11.00 0.17
C VAL A 125 -9.00 -11.54 1.59
N SER A 126 -10.06 -12.06 2.21
CA SER A 126 -9.96 -12.68 3.55
C SER A 126 -9.20 -14.02 3.54
N ILE A 127 -9.26 -14.77 2.43
CA ILE A 127 -8.60 -16.08 2.28
C ILE A 127 -7.19 -15.93 1.67
N ALA A 128 -6.92 -14.85 0.91
CA ALA A 128 -5.65 -14.59 0.25
C ALA A 128 -4.40 -14.78 1.14
N PRO A 129 -4.39 -14.38 2.43
CA PRO A 129 -3.25 -14.63 3.32
C PRO A 129 -2.84 -16.08 3.42
N PHE A 130 -3.81 -16.99 3.47
CA PHE A 130 -3.52 -18.42 3.55
C PHE A 130 -2.81 -18.90 2.29
N PHE A 131 -3.30 -18.51 1.10
CA PHE A 131 -2.68 -18.90 -0.17
C PHE A 131 -1.31 -18.28 -0.37
N LEU A 132 -1.11 -17.03 0.02
CA LEU A 132 0.17 -16.36 -0.15
C LEU A 132 1.23 -16.92 0.80
N TYR A 133 0.89 -17.21 2.06
CA TYR A 133 1.84 -17.87 2.96
C TYR A 133 2.18 -19.32 2.58
N LEU A 134 1.41 -19.98 1.67
CA LEU A 134 1.83 -21.28 1.12
C LEU A 134 3.16 -21.18 0.37
N GLU A 135 3.53 -20.01 -0.15
CA GLU A 135 4.79 -19.82 -0.88
C GLU A 135 6.02 -20.03 0.00
N ALA A 136 5.91 -19.83 1.32
CA ALA A 136 6.99 -20.04 2.27
C ALA A 136 7.12 -21.50 2.77
N ILE A 137 6.12 -22.35 2.52
CA ILE A 137 6.13 -23.75 2.99
C ILE A 137 7.29 -24.55 2.41
N PRO A 138 7.58 -24.50 1.09
CA PRO A 138 8.70 -25.23 0.52
C PRO A 138 10.03 -24.89 1.21
N ASP A 139 10.30 -23.62 1.51
CA ASP A 139 11.55 -23.22 2.16
C ASP A 139 11.63 -23.67 3.62
N ILE A 140 10.51 -23.64 4.35
CA ILE A 140 10.43 -24.20 5.70
C ILE A 140 10.73 -25.71 5.66
N MET A 141 10.21 -26.41 4.65
CA MET A 141 10.51 -27.83 4.45
C MET A 141 11.96 -28.09 4.07
N ILE A 142 12.58 -27.26 3.22
CA ILE A 142 14.01 -27.34 2.88
C ILE A 142 14.84 -27.16 4.15
N LEU A 143 14.52 -26.15 4.96
CA LEU A 143 15.21 -25.89 6.22
C LEU A 143 15.11 -27.07 7.20
N ALA A 144 13.96 -27.76 7.24
CA ALA A 144 13.73 -28.89 8.15
C ALA A 144 14.29 -30.23 7.65
N SER A 145 14.25 -30.49 6.34
CA SER A 145 14.53 -31.81 5.75
C SER A 145 15.84 -31.91 4.97
N GLY A 146 16.38 -30.77 4.50
CA GLY A 146 17.58 -30.72 3.67
C GLY A 146 17.40 -31.10 2.19
N ASP A 147 16.19 -31.45 1.73
CA ASP A 147 15.93 -31.81 0.32
C ASP A 147 15.67 -30.57 -0.56
N ALA A 148 16.74 -29.94 -1.04
CA ALA A 148 16.68 -28.65 -1.72
C ALA A 148 16.07 -28.64 -3.15
N PRO A 149 16.45 -29.53 -4.11
CA PRO A 149 16.28 -29.22 -5.53
C PRO A 149 14.84 -29.35 -6.06
N ARG A 150 13.99 -30.18 -5.45
CA ARG A 150 12.58 -30.31 -5.85
C ARG A 150 11.70 -29.26 -5.17
N LEU A 151 11.95 -28.98 -3.90
CA LEU A 151 11.17 -28.01 -3.13
C LEU A 151 11.42 -26.58 -3.61
N ASP A 152 12.65 -26.25 -4.01
CA ASP A 152 13.01 -24.93 -4.54
C ASP A 152 12.21 -24.56 -5.80
N LYS A 153 12.09 -25.51 -6.74
CA LYS A 153 11.24 -25.34 -7.93
C LYS A 153 9.77 -25.12 -7.59
N ILE A 154 9.26 -25.82 -6.57
CA ILE A 154 7.88 -25.65 -6.11
C ILE A 154 7.70 -24.27 -5.49
N GLY A 155 8.66 -23.80 -4.68
CA GLY A 155 8.68 -22.45 -4.10
C GLY A 155 8.59 -21.37 -5.16
N HIS A 156 9.44 -21.44 -6.20
CA HIS A 156 9.39 -20.50 -7.33
C HIS A 156 8.04 -20.49 -8.05
N ILE A 157 7.45 -21.67 -8.32
CA ILE A 157 6.13 -21.75 -8.96
C ILE A 157 5.06 -21.12 -8.07
N MET A 158 5.08 -21.38 -6.76
CA MET A 158 4.13 -20.78 -5.81
C MET A 158 4.27 -19.27 -5.75
N ALA A 159 5.50 -18.73 -5.73
CA ALA A 159 5.75 -17.29 -5.76
C ALA A 159 5.23 -16.63 -7.05
N ILE A 160 5.40 -17.29 -8.20
CA ILE A 160 4.84 -16.80 -9.49
C ILE A 160 3.31 -16.79 -9.44
N ILE A 161 2.68 -17.83 -8.88
CA ILE A 161 1.23 -17.90 -8.70
C ILE A 161 0.74 -16.78 -7.76
N GLY A 162 1.41 -16.59 -6.62
CA GLY A 162 1.10 -15.53 -5.65
C GLY A 162 1.20 -14.14 -6.26
N GLY A 163 2.31 -13.85 -6.95
CA GLY A 163 2.49 -12.60 -7.68
C GLY A 163 1.44 -12.38 -8.77
N THR A 164 1.08 -13.43 -9.51
CA THR A 164 0.03 -13.38 -10.55
C THR A 164 -1.34 -13.07 -9.96
N ILE A 165 -1.67 -13.66 -8.80
CA ILE A 165 -2.90 -13.34 -8.06
C ILE A 165 -2.92 -11.86 -7.68
N GLY A 166 -1.83 -11.34 -7.11
CA GLY A 166 -1.71 -9.93 -6.74
C GLY A 166 -1.93 -8.99 -7.93
N VAL A 167 -1.24 -9.24 -9.05
CA VAL A 167 -1.40 -8.43 -10.28
C VAL A 167 -2.80 -8.54 -10.85
N SER A 168 -3.42 -9.72 -10.84
CA SER A 168 -4.79 -9.92 -11.34
C SER A 168 -5.81 -9.11 -10.54
N LEU A 169 -5.66 -9.05 -9.21
CA LEU A 169 -6.49 -8.21 -8.35
C LEU A 169 -6.28 -6.72 -8.64
N ASP A 170 -5.05 -6.28 -8.84
CA ASP A 170 -4.78 -4.88 -9.20
C ASP A 170 -5.42 -4.49 -10.51
N VAL A 171 -5.31 -5.33 -11.55
CA VAL A 171 -5.96 -5.10 -12.84
C VAL A 171 -7.48 -5.00 -12.66
N LEU A 172 -8.08 -5.89 -11.84
CA LEU A 172 -9.50 -5.86 -11.53
C LEU A 172 -9.91 -4.56 -10.81
N PHE A 173 -9.13 -4.14 -9.81
CA PHE A 173 -9.40 -2.91 -9.07
C PHE A 173 -9.24 -1.69 -9.98
N LEU A 174 -8.17 -1.61 -10.75
CA LEU A 174 -7.91 -0.54 -11.71
C LEU A 174 -9.02 -0.47 -12.77
N PHE A 175 -9.46 -1.62 -13.28
CA PHE A 175 -10.60 -1.70 -14.19
C PHE A 175 -11.87 -1.15 -13.56
N SER A 176 -12.13 -1.49 -12.30
CA SER A 176 -13.27 -0.95 -11.54
C SER A 176 -13.18 0.57 -11.41
N PHE A 177 -11.99 1.12 -11.11
CA PHE A 177 -11.75 2.57 -11.07
C PHE A 177 -11.97 3.24 -12.44
N MET A 178 -11.45 2.66 -13.52
CA MET A 178 -11.63 3.21 -14.87
C MET A 178 -13.11 3.23 -15.26
N ARG A 179 -13.83 2.15 -14.97
CA ARG A 179 -15.28 2.07 -15.22
C ARG A 179 -16.05 3.09 -14.39
N PHE A 180 -15.66 3.31 -13.13
CA PHE A 180 -16.25 4.35 -12.28
C PHE A 180 -16.11 5.74 -12.90
N LEU A 181 -14.89 6.08 -13.32
CA LEU A 181 -14.58 7.38 -13.90
C LEU A 181 -15.35 7.59 -15.22
N TRP A 182 -15.50 6.54 -16.02
CA TRP A 182 -16.25 6.62 -17.28
C TRP A 182 -17.74 6.91 -17.04
N LEU A 183 -18.36 6.22 -16.07
CA LEU A 183 -19.76 6.45 -15.70
C LEU A 183 -19.97 7.83 -15.06
N THR A 184 -19.03 8.30 -14.24
CA THR A 184 -19.14 9.59 -13.55
C THR A 184 -18.71 10.79 -14.38
N ARG A 185 -18.03 10.59 -15.52
CA ARG A 185 -17.63 11.66 -16.45
C ARG A 185 -18.81 12.49 -16.96
N GLN A 186 -20.02 11.93 -16.93
CA GLN A 186 -21.24 12.65 -17.33
C GLN A 186 -21.77 13.60 -16.24
N VAL A 187 -21.28 13.48 -15.00
CA VAL A 187 -21.63 14.36 -13.87
C VAL A 187 -20.63 15.52 -13.83
N LYS A 188 -21.12 16.76 -13.85
CA LYS A 188 -20.40 18.00 -14.21
C LYS A 188 -19.13 18.36 -13.41
N THR A 189 -18.69 17.59 -12.42
CA THR A 189 -17.39 17.76 -11.75
C THR A 189 -16.88 16.42 -11.21
N PRO A 190 -15.78 15.85 -11.75
CA PRO A 190 -15.18 14.65 -11.18
C PRO A 190 -14.66 14.97 -9.77
N ASP A 191 -14.95 14.09 -8.82
CA ASP A 191 -14.48 14.24 -7.44
C ASP A 191 -12.95 14.02 -7.42
N ASN A 192 -12.21 15.04 -6.98
CA ASN A 192 -10.74 15.10 -6.94
C ASN A 192 -10.10 13.90 -6.21
N ARG A 193 -10.81 13.31 -5.23
CA ARG A 193 -10.36 12.14 -4.48
C ARG A 193 -10.15 10.94 -5.39
N PHE A 194 -11.04 10.73 -6.36
CA PHE A 194 -10.92 9.62 -7.30
C PHE A 194 -9.75 9.80 -8.25
N GLN A 195 -9.48 11.06 -8.66
CA GLN A 195 -8.32 11.36 -9.50
C GLN A 195 -7.01 11.05 -8.77
N ILE A 196 -6.89 11.48 -7.50
CA ILE A 196 -5.75 11.14 -6.64
C ILE A 196 -5.60 9.62 -6.58
N ILE A 197 -6.65 8.90 -6.19
CA ILE A 197 -6.60 7.43 -6.05
C ILE A 197 -6.18 6.75 -7.36
N SER A 198 -6.74 7.19 -8.49
CA SER A 198 -6.42 6.62 -9.80
C SER A 198 -4.97 6.85 -10.20
N GLN A 199 -4.44 8.06 -10.02
CA GLN A 199 -3.08 8.39 -10.44
C GLN A 199 -2.02 7.62 -9.64
N TYR A 200 -2.11 7.67 -8.31
CA TYR A 200 -1.19 6.92 -7.45
C TYR A 200 -1.44 5.40 -7.53
N GLY A 201 -2.68 4.98 -7.78
CA GLY A 201 -3.02 3.57 -7.99
C GLY A 201 -2.37 2.99 -9.25
N ILE A 202 -2.41 3.71 -10.38
CA ILE A 202 -1.71 3.30 -11.60
C ILE A 202 -0.20 3.23 -11.36
N ALA A 203 0.37 4.29 -10.76
CA ALA A 203 1.81 4.34 -10.51
C ALA A 203 2.29 3.17 -9.65
N SER A 204 1.62 2.88 -8.54
CA SER A 204 1.96 1.75 -7.67
C SER A 204 1.82 0.41 -8.39
N SER A 205 0.74 0.20 -9.15
CA SER A 205 0.52 -1.03 -9.93
C SER A 205 1.63 -1.26 -10.96
N VAL A 206 2.10 -0.21 -11.63
CA VAL A 206 3.22 -0.30 -12.60
C VAL A 206 4.49 -0.80 -11.92
N PHE A 207 4.84 -0.27 -10.75
CA PHE A 207 6.03 -0.71 -10.01
C PHE A 207 5.90 -2.14 -9.49
N ILE A 208 4.71 -2.57 -9.05
CA ILE A 208 4.47 -3.97 -8.64
C ILE A 208 4.57 -4.94 -9.82
N VAL A 209 3.98 -4.61 -10.97
CA VAL A 209 4.10 -5.42 -12.19
C VAL A 209 5.56 -5.49 -12.66
N LEU A 210 6.28 -4.36 -12.59
CA LEU A 210 7.70 -4.33 -12.92
C LEU A 210 8.52 -5.21 -11.96
N ALA A 211 8.25 -5.16 -10.65
CA ALA A 211 8.89 -6.03 -9.66
C ALA A 211 8.65 -7.51 -9.99
N LEU A 212 7.42 -7.91 -10.32
CA LEU A 212 7.11 -9.28 -10.69
C LEU A 212 7.80 -9.70 -12.00
N ALA A 213 7.86 -8.82 -12.99
CA ALA A 213 8.56 -9.08 -14.24
C ALA A 213 10.07 -9.27 -14.02
N LEU A 214 10.69 -8.41 -13.18
CA LEU A 214 12.09 -8.54 -12.81
C LEU A 214 12.34 -9.86 -12.07
N PHE A 215 11.48 -10.23 -11.12
CA PHE A 215 11.55 -11.52 -10.44
C PHE A 215 11.46 -12.69 -11.43
N ALA A 216 10.48 -12.69 -12.32
CA ALA A 216 10.26 -13.78 -13.27
C ALA A 216 11.42 -13.94 -14.26
N VAL A 217 11.98 -12.82 -14.76
CA VAL A 217 13.07 -12.83 -15.76
C VAL A 217 14.42 -13.16 -15.11
N PHE A 218 14.69 -12.63 -13.92
CA PHE A 218 16.02 -12.72 -13.31
C PHE A 218 16.12 -13.76 -12.18
N SER A 219 15.04 -14.44 -11.78
CA SER A 219 15.07 -15.49 -10.74
C SER A 219 16.10 -16.59 -11.03
N SER A 220 16.31 -16.95 -12.31
CA SER A 220 17.32 -17.94 -12.71
C SER A 220 18.76 -17.44 -12.60
N VAL A 221 18.96 -16.12 -12.53
CA VAL A 221 20.28 -15.48 -12.36
C VAL A 221 20.35 -14.97 -10.93
N HIS A 222 20.60 -15.91 -10.01
CA HIS A 222 20.44 -15.75 -8.55
C HIS A 222 21.11 -14.52 -7.92
N ALA A 223 22.13 -13.94 -8.54
CA ALA A 223 23.00 -13.02 -7.81
C ALA A 223 22.40 -11.62 -7.57
N HIS A 224 21.47 -11.11 -8.41
CA HIS A 224 21.16 -9.66 -8.40
C HIS A 224 19.70 -9.28 -8.65
N TRP A 225 18.80 -10.25 -8.82
CA TRP A 225 17.39 -9.95 -9.11
C TRP A 225 16.70 -9.22 -7.95
N PHE A 226 17.13 -9.51 -6.72
CA PHE A 226 16.54 -8.97 -5.51
C PHE A 226 16.66 -7.44 -5.43
N LEU A 227 17.82 -6.88 -5.80
CA LEU A 227 18.05 -5.43 -5.79
C LEU A 227 17.00 -4.69 -6.64
N GLY A 228 16.75 -5.15 -7.87
CA GLY A 228 15.76 -4.53 -8.76
C GLY A 228 14.33 -4.62 -8.22
N VAL A 229 13.97 -5.76 -7.62
CA VAL A 229 12.67 -5.98 -6.98
C VAL A 229 12.50 -5.08 -5.76
N ALA A 230 13.53 -4.98 -4.90
CA ALA A 230 13.51 -4.16 -3.69
C ALA A 230 13.37 -2.66 -4.01
N ILE A 231 14.06 -2.17 -5.06
CA ILE A 231 13.89 -0.80 -5.55
C ILE A 231 12.43 -0.56 -5.99
N CYS A 232 11.85 -1.49 -6.77
CA CYS A 232 10.47 -1.36 -7.21
C CYS A 232 9.48 -1.36 -6.03
N PHE A 233 9.69 -2.21 -5.02
CA PHE A 233 8.86 -2.23 -3.82
C PHE A 233 9.00 -0.96 -2.97
N SER A 234 10.21 -0.41 -2.83
CA SER A 234 10.41 0.88 -2.13
C SER A 234 9.70 2.03 -2.85
N ILE A 235 9.83 2.13 -4.18
CA ILE A 235 9.12 3.17 -4.93
C ILE A 235 7.59 2.95 -4.85
N ALA A 236 7.12 1.71 -4.96
CA ALA A 236 5.70 1.41 -4.79
C ALA A 236 5.21 1.85 -3.40
N PHE A 237 5.96 1.55 -2.33
CA PHE A 237 5.63 1.95 -0.97
C PHE A 237 5.58 3.48 -0.82
N LEU A 238 6.56 4.20 -1.37
CA LEU A 238 6.56 5.67 -1.42
C LEU A 238 5.29 6.21 -2.09
N VAL A 239 4.91 5.65 -3.24
CA VAL A 239 3.69 6.04 -3.97
C VAL A 239 2.43 5.84 -3.09
N LEU A 240 2.37 4.75 -2.30
CA LEU A 240 1.25 4.51 -1.39
C LEU A 240 1.21 5.53 -0.23
N ILE A 241 2.37 5.93 0.30
CA ILE A 241 2.48 6.99 1.31
C ILE A 241 2.02 8.32 0.71
N LEU A 242 2.50 8.69 -0.47
CA LEU A 242 2.12 9.93 -1.14
C LEU A 242 0.62 9.97 -1.44
N MET A 243 0.02 8.85 -1.84
CA MET A 243 -1.43 8.74 -2.01
C MET A 243 -2.18 9.06 -0.72
N LYS A 244 -1.73 8.49 0.41
CA LYS A 244 -2.31 8.74 1.73
C LYS A 244 -2.23 10.22 2.11
N VAL A 245 -1.07 10.83 1.92
CA VAL A 245 -0.83 12.25 2.22
C VAL A 245 -1.77 13.12 1.38
N SER A 246 -1.84 12.88 0.08
CA SER A 246 -2.72 13.62 -0.84
C SER A 246 -4.20 13.46 -0.49
N LEU A 247 -4.64 12.25 -0.14
CA LEU A 247 -6.00 11.99 0.33
C LEU A 247 -6.36 12.73 1.62
N HIS A 248 -5.41 12.81 2.55
CA HIS A 248 -5.61 13.54 3.79
C HIS A 248 -5.78 15.04 3.54
N TYR A 249 -4.91 15.64 2.72
CA TYR A 249 -5.00 17.08 2.41
C TYR A 249 -6.27 17.42 1.65
N ASP A 250 -6.71 16.59 0.71
CA ASP A 250 -8.00 16.76 0.02
C ASP A 250 -9.17 16.73 1.01
N LYS A 251 -9.17 15.78 1.96
CA LYS A 251 -10.18 15.70 3.02
C LYS A 251 -10.20 16.97 3.88
N MET A 252 -9.03 17.46 4.30
CA MET A 252 -8.91 18.69 5.10
C MET A 252 -9.42 19.92 4.36
N PHE A 253 -9.10 20.05 3.08
CA PHE A 253 -9.56 21.14 2.23
C PHE A 253 -11.10 21.16 2.10
N ARG A 254 -11.73 20.00 1.91
CA ARG A 254 -13.21 19.88 1.85
C ARG A 254 -13.88 20.25 3.16
N MET A 255 -13.35 19.78 4.29
CA MET A 255 -13.89 20.12 5.60
C MET A 255 -13.84 21.64 5.83
N ARG A 256 -12.72 22.29 5.48
CA ARG A 256 -12.59 23.75 5.56
C ARG A 256 -13.61 24.48 4.69
N ASN A 257 -13.78 24.08 3.43
CA ASN A 257 -14.75 24.71 2.52
C ASN A 257 -16.20 24.51 2.98
N THR A 258 -16.51 23.33 3.54
CA THR A 258 -17.84 23.05 4.09
C THR A 258 -18.12 23.95 5.30
N THR A 259 -17.18 24.07 6.25
CA THR A 259 -17.32 24.96 7.40
C THR A 259 -17.50 26.43 6.99
N VAL A 260 -16.73 26.91 6.00
CA VAL A 260 -16.89 28.28 5.49
C VAL A 260 -18.26 28.48 4.85
N SER A 261 -18.76 27.52 4.05
CA SER A 261 -20.08 27.63 3.42
C SER A 261 -21.22 27.65 4.45
N VAL A 262 -21.12 26.84 5.51
CA VAL A 262 -22.09 26.81 6.61
C VAL A 262 -22.07 28.12 7.39
N LEU A 263 -20.89 28.64 7.72
CA LEU A 263 -20.76 29.94 8.40
C LEU A 263 -21.33 31.08 7.56
N GLN A 264 -21.06 31.10 6.24
CA GLN A 264 -21.64 32.10 5.34
C GLN A 264 -23.17 32.00 5.28
N GLN A 265 -23.72 30.79 5.31
CA GLN A 265 -25.17 30.59 5.33
C GLN A 265 -25.81 31.05 6.64
N VAL A 266 -25.14 30.82 7.79
CA VAL A 266 -25.58 31.31 9.10
C VAL A 266 -25.54 32.85 9.16
N THR A 267 -24.46 33.47 8.70
CA THR A 267 -24.33 34.94 8.66
C THR A 267 -25.41 35.57 7.80
N LYS A 268 -25.69 35.02 6.60
CA LYS A 268 -26.78 35.51 5.72
C LYS A 268 -28.16 35.43 6.39
N ARG A 269 -28.45 34.33 7.12
CA ARG A 269 -29.70 34.19 7.86
C ARG A 269 -29.81 35.19 9.01
N SER A 270 -28.70 35.46 9.71
CA SER A 270 -28.69 36.45 10.80
C SER A 270 -28.92 37.88 10.28
N THR A 271 -28.31 38.27 9.16
CA THR A 271 -28.55 39.60 8.56
C THR A 271 -29.99 39.77 8.11
N GLN A 272 -30.60 38.71 7.54
CA GLN A 272 -31.99 38.75 7.10
C GLN A 272 -32.97 38.84 8.28
N ALA A 273 -32.68 38.19 9.41
CA ALA A 273 -33.49 38.30 10.63
C ALA A 273 -33.46 39.72 11.23
N THR A 274 -32.29 40.36 11.24
CA THR A 274 -32.14 41.74 11.75
C THR A 274 -32.87 42.76 10.86
N GLU A 275 -32.91 42.57 9.55
CA GLU A 275 -33.67 43.42 8.62
C GLU A 275 -35.19 43.29 8.81
N ILE A 276 -35.68 42.07 9.01
CA ILE A 276 -37.11 41.83 9.31
C ILE A 276 -37.50 42.49 10.63
N HIS A 277 -36.65 42.43 11.66
CA HIS A 277 -36.95 43.07 12.93
C HIS A 277 -36.95 44.60 12.86
N ARG A 278 -36.06 45.21 12.04
CA ARG A 278 -36.08 46.67 11.83
C ARG A 278 -37.34 47.16 11.14
N THR A 279 -37.87 46.41 10.17
CA THR A 279 -39.08 46.82 9.45
C THR A 279 -40.35 46.73 10.30
N THR A 280 -40.38 45.89 11.35
CA THR A 280 -41.54 45.77 12.25
C THR A 280 -41.61 46.86 13.32
N VAL A 281 -40.51 47.55 13.64
CA VAL A 281 -40.48 48.59 14.70
C VAL A 281 -40.79 50.00 14.14
N THR A 282 -40.76 50.18 12.82
CA THR A 282 -41.03 51.47 12.15
C THR A 282 -42.47 51.63 11.64
N GLN A 283 -43.41 50.77 12.04
CA GLN A 283 -44.85 50.90 11.78
C GLN A 283 -45.59 51.13 13.09
#